data_AF-A0A537N200-F1
#
_entry.id   AF-A0A537N200-F1
#
_cell.length_a   1.000
_cell.length_b   1.000
_cell.length_c   1.000
_cell.angle_alpha   90.00
_cell.angle_beta   90.00
_cell.angle_gamma   90.00
#
_symmetry.space_group_name_H-M   'P 1'
#
loop_
_entity.id
_entity.type
_entity.pdbx_description
1 polymer ?
#
loop_
_entity_poly.entity_id
_entity_poly.type
_entity_poly.pdbx_seq_one_letter_code
_entity_poly.pdbx_strand_id
1 'polypeptide(L)'
;MSDLYVHHRIDTAPRQWHAVAERLADAGARRVAGSGGALYGLWRSQIGRPRDEIQAITVWPASIRAAEAERLLLDGETEVWTKRSEALLPTLRPTDATAPARQGNYAFRWFATPEPHWPEFLNLCAEAWPGFESAYDSQVIGLWQAVGDRSATDHDEVTGAGIHAGVRSLLLTRRPNLAMWERSKLPEGKDEAKVRDTLSRRYDLCDWTVVSTATLLTASDKEDKARWT
;
A
#
# COMPACT_ATOMS: atom_id res chain seq x y z
N MET A 1 11.05 -19.50 -1.05
CA MET A 1 11.36 -18.08 -1.36
C MET A 1 10.13 -17.28 -1.01
N SER A 2 10.27 -16.09 -0.44
CA SER A 2 9.13 -15.19 -0.21
C SER A 2 8.70 -14.57 -1.54
N ASP A 3 7.40 -14.38 -1.74
CA ASP A 3 6.90 -13.65 -2.91
C ASP A 3 7.42 -12.20 -2.92
N LEU A 4 7.68 -11.69 -4.12
CA LEU A 4 8.03 -10.29 -4.36
C LEU A 4 6.76 -9.50 -4.70
N TYR A 5 6.60 -8.33 -4.11
CA TYR A 5 5.48 -7.43 -4.41
C TYR A 5 5.99 -6.23 -5.19
N VAL A 6 5.22 -5.71 -6.13
CA VAL A 6 5.52 -4.43 -6.79
C VAL A 6 4.37 -3.48 -6.53
N HIS A 7 4.68 -2.36 -5.87
CA HIS A 7 3.73 -1.27 -5.67
C HIS A 7 3.84 -0.29 -6.83
N HIS A 8 2.72 -0.04 -7.49
CA HIS A 8 2.59 0.85 -8.63
C HIS A 8 1.74 2.06 -8.25
N ARG A 9 2.17 3.24 -8.69
CA ARG A 9 1.43 4.50 -8.62
C ARG A 9 1.20 4.99 -10.03
N ILE A 10 -0.05 5.20 -10.39
CA ILE A 10 -0.49 5.37 -11.77
C ILE A 10 -1.39 6.61 -11.82
N ASP A 11 -0.86 7.72 -12.33
CA ASP A 11 -1.65 8.92 -12.56
C ASP A 11 -2.33 8.83 -13.92
N THR A 12 -3.65 9.03 -13.92
CA THR A 12 -4.46 9.00 -15.14
C THR A 12 -4.91 10.39 -15.54
N ALA A 13 -5.37 10.53 -16.78
CA ALA A 13 -6.06 11.73 -17.23
C ALA A 13 -7.31 12.00 -16.35
N PRO A 14 -7.71 13.27 -16.17
CA PRO A 14 -8.84 13.65 -15.33
C PRO A 14 -10.10 12.88 -15.66
N ARG A 15 -10.70 12.27 -14.62
CA ARG A 15 -11.91 11.44 -14.65
C ARG A 15 -11.74 10.10 -15.38
N GLN A 16 -10.52 9.67 -15.71
CA GLN A 16 -10.27 8.38 -16.37
C GLN A 16 -9.92 7.24 -15.40
N TRP A 17 -9.65 7.54 -14.13
CA TRP A 17 -9.18 6.54 -13.16
C TRP A 17 -10.05 5.27 -13.11
N HIS A 18 -11.38 5.40 -13.22
CA HIS A 18 -12.28 4.25 -13.13
C HIS A 18 -12.14 3.33 -14.35
N ALA A 19 -12.20 3.90 -15.56
CA ALA A 19 -12.09 3.14 -16.80
C ALA A 19 -10.70 2.51 -16.95
N VAL A 20 -9.65 3.21 -16.52
CA VAL A 20 -8.29 2.63 -16.44
C VAL A 20 -8.29 1.47 -15.44
N ALA A 21 -8.79 1.66 -14.21
CA ALA A 21 -8.82 0.60 -13.20
C ALA A 21 -9.57 -0.65 -13.66
N GLU A 22 -10.69 -0.51 -14.38
CA GLU A 22 -11.42 -1.65 -14.97
C GLU A 22 -10.56 -2.42 -15.97
N ARG A 23 -9.83 -1.72 -16.86
CA ARG A 23 -8.92 -2.37 -17.81
C ARG A 23 -7.72 -3.01 -17.13
N LEU A 24 -7.20 -2.42 -16.06
CA LEU A 24 -6.13 -3.00 -15.25
C LEU A 24 -6.60 -4.27 -14.51
N ALA A 25 -7.81 -4.24 -13.95
CA ALA A 25 -8.42 -5.39 -13.26
C ALA A 25 -8.72 -6.55 -14.23
N ASP A 26 -8.90 -6.25 -15.52
CA ASP A 26 -9.26 -7.22 -16.54
C ASP A 26 -8.06 -7.62 -17.43
N ALA A 27 -7.73 -6.77 -18.41
CA ALA A 27 -6.65 -7.04 -19.37
C ALA A 27 -5.26 -6.99 -18.72
N GLY A 28 -5.02 -6.04 -17.83
CA GLY A 28 -3.76 -5.93 -17.08
C GLY A 28 -3.50 -7.14 -16.20
N ALA A 29 -4.50 -7.55 -15.41
CA ALA A 29 -4.43 -8.72 -14.55
C ALA A 29 -4.17 -10.00 -15.36
N ARG A 30 -4.80 -10.17 -16.54
CA ARG A 30 -4.54 -11.30 -17.44
C ARG A 30 -3.10 -11.34 -17.94
N ARG A 31 -2.52 -10.19 -18.32
CA ARG A 31 -1.11 -10.12 -18.76
C ARG A 31 -0.16 -10.48 -17.63
N VAL A 32 -0.38 -9.90 -16.44
CA VAL A 32 0.39 -10.22 -15.23
C VAL A 32 0.31 -11.72 -14.92
N ALA A 33 -0.89 -12.31 -14.95
CA ALA A 33 -1.10 -13.74 -14.75
C ALA A 33 -0.42 -14.62 -15.81
N GLY A 34 -0.48 -14.21 -17.08
CA GLY A 34 0.19 -14.90 -18.19
C GLY A 34 1.71 -14.90 -18.07
N SER A 35 2.29 -14.02 -17.25
CA SER A 35 3.72 -13.96 -16.92
C SER A 35 4.06 -14.54 -15.54
N GLY A 36 3.11 -15.21 -14.87
CA GLY A 36 3.34 -15.90 -13.60
C GLY A 36 3.19 -15.04 -12.35
N GLY A 37 2.70 -13.79 -12.47
CA GLY A 37 2.34 -12.94 -11.33
C GLY A 37 0.84 -12.98 -11.03
N ALA A 38 0.40 -12.17 -10.08
CA ALA A 38 -1.01 -11.90 -9.84
C ALA A 38 -1.24 -10.43 -9.46
N LEU A 39 -2.42 -9.90 -9.79
CA LEU A 39 -2.87 -8.62 -9.27
C LEU A 39 -3.30 -8.82 -7.80
N TYR A 40 -2.57 -8.20 -6.87
CA TYR A 40 -2.85 -8.27 -5.44
C TYR A 40 -3.94 -7.28 -5.03
N GLY A 41 -4.05 -6.14 -5.71
CA GLY A 41 -5.18 -5.24 -5.54
C GLY A 41 -5.04 -3.94 -6.33
N LEU A 42 -6.17 -3.25 -6.49
CA LEU A 42 -6.24 -1.89 -7.04
C LEU A 42 -6.98 -1.00 -6.05
N TRP A 43 -6.46 0.20 -5.84
CA TRP A 43 -7.06 1.20 -4.98
C TRP A 43 -7.15 2.53 -5.70
N ARG A 44 -8.28 3.22 -5.58
CA ARG A 44 -8.35 4.63 -5.97
C ARG A 44 -7.94 5.52 -4.81
N SER A 45 -7.30 6.64 -5.12
CA SER A 45 -7.01 7.67 -4.13
C SER A 45 -8.29 8.18 -3.44
N GLN A 46 -8.18 8.50 -2.15
CA GLN A 46 -9.22 9.14 -1.36
C GLN A 46 -8.71 10.45 -0.73
N ILE A 47 -7.61 10.41 0.04
CA ILE A 47 -6.98 11.60 0.65
C ILE A 47 -5.46 11.49 0.57
N GLY A 48 -4.79 12.60 0.28
CA GLY A 48 -3.34 12.75 0.36
C GLY A 48 -2.60 12.48 -0.95
N ARG A 49 -3.27 11.94 -1.97
CA ARG A 49 -2.72 11.75 -3.33
C ARG A 49 -3.64 12.37 -4.38
N PRO A 50 -3.18 12.60 -5.63
CA PRO A 50 -4.03 13.10 -6.71
C PRO A 50 -5.33 12.30 -6.83
N ARG A 51 -6.43 12.99 -7.15
CA ARG A 51 -7.76 12.37 -7.27
C ARG A 51 -7.76 11.21 -8.26
N ASP A 52 -7.08 11.39 -9.38
CA ASP A 52 -7.06 10.47 -10.52
C ASP A 52 -5.83 9.54 -10.49
N GLU A 53 -5.24 9.33 -9.30
CA GLU A 53 -4.22 8.31 -9.06
C GLU A 53 -4.85 6.96 -8.68
N ILE A 54 -4.36 5.90 -9.33
CA ILE A 54 -4.60 4.50 -8.95
C ILE A 54 -3.32 3.98 -8.30
N GLN A 55 -3.47 3.38 -7.12
CA GLN A 55 -2.41 2.58 -6.52
C GLN A 55 -2.71 1.10 -6.83
N ALA A 56 -1.72 0.36 -7.31
CA ALA A 56 -1.83 -1.06 -7.58
C ALA A 56 -0.72 -1.82 -6.85
N ILE A 57 -0.98 -3.07 -6.49
CA ILE A 57 0.07 -3.99 -6.04
C ILE A 57 -0.05 -5.25 -6.89
N THR A 58 1.07 -5.72 -7.43
CA THR A 58 1.19 -7.06 -8.03
C THR A 58 2.09 -7.93 -7.15
N VAL A 59 1.88 -9.24 -7.17
CA VAL A 59 2.65 -10.23 -6.42
C VAL A 59 3.23 -11.28 -7.35
N TRP A 60 4.46 -11.71 -7.08
CA TRP A 60 5.27 -12.52 -7.97
C TRP A 60 6.01 -13.61 -7.18
N PRO A 61 5.74 -14.91 -7.42
CA PRO A 61 6.48 -16.00 -6.80
C PRO A 61 7.96 -16.06 -7.18
N ALA A 62 8.30 -15.53 -8.36
CA ALA A 62 9.66 -15.37 -8.84
C ALA A 62 10.07 -13.90 -8.84
N SER A 63 11.38 -13.63 -8.84
CA SER A 63 11.90 -12.27 -8.98
C SER A 63 11.45 -11.64 -10.29
N ILE A 64 10.94 -10.42 -10.23
CA ILE A 64 10.65 -9.57 -11.38
C ILE A 64 11.22 -8.18 -11.12
N ARG A 65 11.60 -7.47 -12.20
CA ARG A 65 11.97 -6.05 -12.07
C ARG A 65 10.73 -5.17 -11.98
N ALA A 66 10.76 -4.12 -11.16
CA ALA A 66 9.66 -3.18 -11.00
C ALA A 66 9.19 -2.60 -12.35
N ALA A 67 10.11 -2.25 -13.24
CA ALA A 67 9.80 -1.75 -14.58
C ALA A 67 9.12 -2.80 -15.48
N GLU A 68 9.42 -4.08 -15.31
CA GLU A 68 8.80 -5.15 -16.10
C GLU A 68 7.39 -5.47 -15.60
N ALA A 69 7.19 -5.53 -14.28
CA ALA A 69 5.86 -5.63 -13.69
C ALA A 69 4.97 -4.44 -14.09
N GLU A 70 5.52 -3.23 -14.08
CA GLU A 70 4.86 -2.00 -14.54
C GLU A 70 4.43 -2.11 -16.02
N ARG A 71 5.35 -2.53 -16.89
CA ARG A 71 5.08 -2.72 -18.32
C ARG A 71 3.95 -3.73 -18.55
N LEU A 72 4.00 -4.89 -17.89
CA LEU A 72 2.98 -5.94 -18.05
C LEU A 72 1.58 -5.48 -17.61
N LEU A 73 1.50 -4.77 -16.49
CA LEU A 73 0.24 -4.24 -15.97
C LEU A 73 -0.35 -3.19 -16.92
N LEU A 74 0.47 -2.23 -17.37
CA LEU A 74 0.04 -1.00 -18.05
C LEU A 74 0.10 -1.06 -19.59
N ASP A 75 0.48 -2.20 -20.17
CA ASP A 75 0.61 -2.33 -21.62
C ASP A 75 -0.67 -1.91 -22.36
N GLY A 76 -0.52 -0.97 -23.30
CA GLY A 76 -1.62 -0.42 -24.09
C GLY A 76 -2.46 0.67 -23.41
N GLU A 77 -2.16 1.10 -22.18
CA GLU A 77 -2.92 2.16 -21.49
C GLU A 77 -2.51 3.56 -21.99
N THR A 78 -3.40 4.21 -22.75
CA THR A 78 -3.17 5.55 -23.33
C THR A 78 -3.51 6.71 -22.40
N GLU A 79 -4.37 6.47 -21.40
CA GLU A 79 -4.83 7.49 -20.45
C GLU A 79 -3.92 7.65 -19.23
N VAL A 80 -2.81 6.92 -19.18
CA VAL A 80 -1.82 7.01 -18.09
C VAL A 80 -0.79 8.09 -18.42
N TRP A 81 -0.74 9.12 -17.58
CA TRP A 81 0.18 10.25 -17.72
C TRP A 81 1.51 10.00 -17.05
N THR A 82 1.49 9.50 -15.81
CA THR A 82 2.69 9.15 -15.08
C THR A 82 2.54 7.80 -14.41
N LYS A 83 3.67 7.12 -14.23
CA LYS A 83 3.74 5.83 -13.57
C LYS A 83 5.05 5.70 -12.81
N ARG A 84 4.97 5.14 -11.61
CA ARG A 84 6.12 4.88 -10.74
C ARG A 84 5.89 3.56 -10.03
N SER A 85 6.86 2.67 -10.13
CA SER A 85 6.78 1.33 -9.55
C SER A 85 8.00 1.02 -8.71
N GLU A 86 7.78 0.29 -7.63
CA GLU A 86 8.84 -0.08 -6.69
C GLU A 86 8.64 -1.51 -6.18
N ALA A 87 9.71 -2.30 -6.23
CA ALA A 87 9.72 -3.67 -5.72
C ALA A 87 9.89 -3.69 -4.20
N LEU A 88 9.12 -4.57 -3.55
CA LEU A 88 8.98 -4.68 -2.12
C LEU A 88 9.05 -6.16 -1.69
N LEU A 89 9.71 -6.44 -0.56
CA LEU A 89 9.68 -7.74 0.10
C LEU A 89 8.79 -7.70 1.35
N PRO A 90 7.97 -8.73 1.59
CA PRO A 90 7.17 -8.80 2.80
C PRO A 90 8.09 -8.91 4.03
N THR A 91 7.63 -8.38 5.16
CA THR A 91 8.34 -8.46 6.45
C THR A 91 7.65 -9.46 7.37
N LEU A 92 6.89 -8.97 8.36
CA LEU A 92 6.05 -9.77 9.26
C LEU A 92 4.75 -10.24 8.59
N ARG A 93 4.24 -9.45 7.63
CA ARG A 93 3.04 -9.71 6.82
C ARG A 93 3.22 -9.08 5.43
N PRO A 94 2.52 -9.58 4.40
CA PRO A 94 1.66 -10.77 4.43
C PRO A 94 2.47 -12.06 4.54
N THR A 95 1.86 -13.12 5.07
CA THR A 95 2.44 -14.47 5.19
C THR A 95 2.13 -15.36 4.00
N ASP A 96 1.20 -14.92 3.14
CA ASP A 96 0.79 -15.57 1.89
C ASP A 96 0.34 -14.52 0.87
N ALA A 97 0.13 -14.93 -0.38
CA ALA A 97 -0.23 -14.05 -1.48
C ALA A 97 -1.73 -13.71 -1.57
N THR A 98 -2.54 -14.02 -0.55
CA THR A 98 -3.99 -13.80 -0.60
C THR A 98 -4.30 -12.30 -0.67
N ALA A 99 -4.95 -11.90 -1.76
CA ALA A 99 -5.36 -10.52 -1.96
C ALA A 99 -6.36 -10.04 -0.90
N PRO A 100 -6.28 -8.76 -0.45
CA PRO A 100 -7.31 -8.15 0.37
C PRO A 100 -8.65 -8.14 -0.37
N ALA A 101 -9.70 -8.62 0.29
CA ALA A 101 -11.01 -8.82 -0.32
C ALA A 101 -12.09 -7.88 0.25
N ARG A 102 -11.82 -7.20 1.38
CA ARG A 102 -12.83 -6.43 2.12
C ARG A 102 -12.79 -4.95 1.79
N GLN A 103 -13.95 -4.34 1.58
CA GLN A 103 -14.06 -2.92 1.36
C GLN A 103 -13.70 -2.12 2.61
N GLY A 104 -13.25 -0.88 2.47
CA GLY A 104 -13.01 0.03 3.58
C GLY A 104 -12.06 1.18 3.23
N ASN A 105 -11.61 1.87 4.27
CA ASN A 105 -10.56 2.88 4.17
C ASN A 105 -9.19 2.22 4.34
N TYR A 106 -8.41 2.19 3.27
CA TYR A 106 -7.05 1.67 3.25
C TYR A 106 -6.07 2.81 3.48
N ALA A 107 -5.17 2.68 4.45
CA ALA A 107 -4.10 3.63 4.67
C ALA A 107 -2.79 3.08 4.14
N PHE A 108 -2.26 3.71 3.09
CA PHE A 108 -0.91 3.49 2.58
C PHE A 108 0.04 4.40 3.36
N ARG A 109 0.88 3.79 4.20
CA ARG A 109 1.81 4.54 5.04
C ARG A 109 3.23 4.14 4.73
N TRP A 110 4.01 5.12 4.27
CA TRP A 110 5.43 4.97 4.07
C TRP A 110 6.21 5.46 5.29
N PHE A 111 7.35 4.82 5.52
CA PHE A 111 8.33 5.19 6.54
C PHE A 111 9.73 5.17 5.94
N ALA A 112 10.59 6.06 6.43
CA ALA A 112 12.04 5.87 6.38
C ALA A 112 12.55 5.69 7.82
N THR A 113 13.08 4.51 8.11
CA THR A 113 13.56 4.12 9.43
C THR A 113 15.06 3.91 9.37
N PRO A 114 15.89 4.61 10.17
CA PRO A 114 17.31 4.31 10.30
C PRO A 114 17.56 2.82 10.56
N GLU A 115 18.56 2.25 9.90
CA GLU A 115 18.86 0.80 9.99
C GLU A 115 19.00 0.29 11.43
N PRO A 116 19.66 1.00 12.37
CA PRO A 116 19.77 0.54 13.76
C PRO A 116 18.42 0.43 14.48
N HIS A 117 17.41 1.21 14.07
CA HIS A 117 16.08 1.19 14.68
C HIS A 117 15.14 0.19 14.03
N TRP A 118 15.49 -0.37 12.87
CA TRP A 118 14.62 -1.25 12.10
C TRP A 118 14.13 -2.49 12.89
N PRO A 119 14.99 -3.19 13.67
CA PRO A 119 14.52 -4.30 14.48
C PRO A 119 13.49 -3.90 15.54
N GLU A 120 13.70 -2.77 16.25
CA GLU A 120 12.76 -2.25 17.24
C GLU A 120 11.43 -1.84 16.57
N PHE A 121 11.49 -1.19 15.40
CA PHE A 121 10.32 -0.82 14.62
C PHE A 121 9.43 -2.03 14.28
N LEU A 122 10.04 -3.15 13.86
CA LEU A 122 9.31 -4.39 13.56
C LEU A 122 8.69 -4.98 14.82
N ASN A 123 9.43 -5.00 15.94
CA ASN A 123 8.90 -5.50 17.22
C ASN A 123 7.69 -4.70 17.70
N LEU A 124 7.74 -3.36 17.62
CA LEU A 124 6.62 -2.48 17.97
C LEU A 124 5.41 -2.70 17.06
N CYS A 125 5.63 -2.99 15.77
CA CYS A 125 4.56 -3.37 14.86
C CYS A 125 3.90 -4.68 15.31
N ALA A 126 4.69 -5.73 15.53
CA ALA A 126 4.19 -7.03 15.97
C ALA A 126 3.41 -6.93 17.31
N GLU A 127 3.90 -6.14 18.25
CA GLU A 127 3.25 -5.90 19.55
C GLU A 127 1.89 -5.19 19.41
N ALA A 128 1.82 -4.15 18.58
CA ALA A 128 0.62 -3.32 18.47
C ALA A 128 -0.51 -3.96 17.65
N TRP A 129 -0.19 -4.86 16.72
CA TRP A 129 -1.17 -5.38 15.74
C TRP A 129 -2.36 -6.14 16.36
N PRO A 130 -2.18 -7.05 17.35
CA PRO A 130 -3.32 -7.73 17.96
C PRO A 130 -4.34 -6.74 18.56
N GLY A 131 -3.86 -5.74 19.30
CA GLY A 131 -4.72 -4.68 19.85
C GLY A 131 -5.38 -3.85 18.76
N PHE A 132 -4.62 -3.46 17.73
CA PHE A 132 -5.13 -2.72 16.57
C PHE A 132 -6.24 -3.47 15.83
N GLU A 133 -6.06 -4.76 15.55
CA GLU A 133 -7.02 -5.57 14.78
C GLU A 133 -8.25 -5.97 15.60
N SER A 134 -8.08 -6.17 16.92
CA SER A 134 -9.22 -6.39 17.82
C SER A 134 -10.14 -5.16 17.90
N ALA A 135 -9.62 -3.98 17.58
CA ALA A 135 -10.35 -2.73 17.64
C ALA A 135 -10.94 -2.34 16.26
N TYR A 136 -12.20 -1.90 16.27
CA TYR A 136 -12.84 -1.20 15.14
C TYR A 136 -12.90 -1.96 13.81
N ASP A 137 -12.93 -3.30 13.80
CA ASP A 137 -12.90 -4.12 12.56
C ASP A 137 -11.74 -3.73 11.64
N SER A 138 -10.53 -3.68 12.19
CA SER A 138 -9.32 -3.26 11.49
C SER A 138 -8.49 -4.46 10.99
N GLN A 139 -7.74 -4.27 9.90
CA GLN A 139 -6.87 -5.32 9.36
C GLN A 139 -5.49 -4.74 9.01
N VAL A 140 -4.43 -5.47 9.35
CA VAL A 140 -3.08 -5.26 8.79
C VAL A 140 -2.96 -6.13 7.55
N ILE A 141 -2.90 -5.48 6.39
CA ILE A 141 -2.81 -6.16 5.09
C ILE A 141 -1.37 -6.58 4.81
N GLY A 142 -0.41 -5.73 5.17
CA GLY A 142 1.00 -6.06 5.03
C GLY A 142 1.92 -4.93 5.42
N LEU A 143 3.17 -5.29 5.69
CA LEU A 143 4.29 -4.40 5.89
C LEU A 143 5.42 -4.90 5.00
N TRP A 144 5.81 -4.11 4.01
CA TRP A 144 6.86 -4.49 3.08
C TRP A 144 8.06 -3.55 3.19
N GLN A 145 9.24 -4.07 2.96
CA GLN A 145 10.48 -3.31 2.83
C GLN A 145 10.77 -3.08 1.34
N ALA A 146 11.08 -1.85 0.95
CA ALA A 146 11.54 -1.56 -0.40
C ALA A 146 12.96 -2.08 -0.63
N VAL A 147 13.20 -2.72 -1.77
CA VAL A 147 14.51 -3.32 -2.10
C VAL A 147 15.36 -2.48 -3.05
N GLY A 148 14.92 -1.27 -3.38
CA GLY A 148 15.66 -0.32 -4.20
C GLY A 148 15.48 -0.47 -5.72
N ASP A 149 14.85 -1.55 -6.20
CA ASP A 149 14.46 -1.68 -7.60
C ASP A 149 13.20 -0.86 -7.90
N ARG A 150 13.35 0.14 -8.78
CA ARG A 150 12.33 1.16 -9.09
C ARG A 150 12.30 1.45 -10.59
N SER A 151 11.11 1.74 -11.14
CA SER A 151 10.98 2.19 -12.54
C SER A 151 11.41 3.64 -12.76
N ALA A 152 11.34 4.48 -11.72
CA ALA A 152 11.76 5.87 -11.74
C ALA A 152 12.93 6.12 -10.77
N THR A 153 13.93 6.89 -11.20
CA THR A 153 15.19 7.10 -10.47
C THR A 153 15.28 8.43 -9.73
N ASP A 154 14.35 9.35 -9.97
CA ASP A 154 14.26 10.64 -9.30
C ASP A 154 13.78 10.51 -7.84
N HIS A 155 13.96 11.61 -7.11
CA HIS A 155 13.49 11.76 -5.73
C HIS A 155 11.97 11.60 -5.65
N ASP A 156 11.49 11.00 -4.57
CA ASP A 156 10.08 10.69 -4.41
C ASP A 156 9.64 10.89 -2.95
N GLU A 157 8.97 12.01 -2.70
CA GLU A 157 8.47 12.39 -1.37
C GLU A 157 7.46 11.39 -0.79
N VAL A 158 6.73 10.67 -1.65
CA VAL A 158 5.69 9.72 -1.22
C VAL A 158 6.31 8.47 -0.61
N THR A 159 7.44 8.02 -1.14
CA THR A 159 8.14 6.83 -0.64
C THR A 159 9.34 7.21 0.23
N GLY A 160 9.76 8.48 0.21
CA GLY A 160 11.01 8.97 0.79
C GLY A 160 12.26 8.64 -0.04
N ALA A 161 12.09 8.08 -1.25
CA ALA A 161 13.21 7.58 -2.05
C ALA A 161 14.13 8.71 -2.50
N GLY A 162 15.43 8.50 -2.36
CA GLY A 162 16.47 9.48 -2.67
C GLY A 162 16.49 10.69 -1.74
N ILE A 163 15.57 10.80 -0.78
CA ILE A 163 15.47 11.94 0.16
C ILE A 163 15.96 11.51 1.54
N HIS A 164 15.47 10.36 2.01
CA HIS A 164 15.81 9.82 3.32
C HIS A 164 16.67 8.57 3.19
N ALA A 165 17.64 8.43 4.07
CA ALA A 165 18.44 7.22 4.22
C ALA A 165 17.68 6.15 5.03
N GLY A 166 18.27 4.96 5.13
CA GLY A 166 17.75 3.87 5.93
C GLY A 166 16.74 2.98 5.21
N VAL A 167 15.99 2.21 6.02
CA VAL A 167 15.01 1.23 5.55
C VAL A 167 13.71 1.94 5.18
N ARG A 168 13.37 1.93 3.89
CA ARG A 168 12.06 2.37 3.42
C ARG A 168 11.07 1.23 3.50
N SER A 169 9.91 1.47 4.09
CA SER A 169 8.86 0.46 4.24
C SER A 169 7.46 1.01 3.99
N LEU A 170 6.58 0.17 3.45
CA LEU A 170 5.17 0.43 3.21
C LEU A 170 4.33 -0.42 4.16
N LEU A 171 3.54 0.21 5.01
CA LEU A 171 2.48 -0.43 5.79
C LEU A 171 1.13 -0.16 5.13
N LEU A 172 0.38 -1.21 4.83
CA LEU A 172 -1.00 -1.14 4.37
C LEU A 172 -1.94 -1.66 5.46
N THR A 173 -2.89 -0.82 5.89
CA THR A 173 -3.92 -1.21 6.86
C THR A 173 -5.31 -0.85 6.34
N ARG A 174 -6.31 -1.66 6.67
CA ARG A 174 -7.73 -1.40 6.39
C ARG A 174 -8.47 -1.06 7.68
N ARG A 175 -9.40 -0.13 7.58
CA ARG A 175 -10.46 0.13 8.56
C ARG A 175 -11.82 0.19 7.86
N PRO A 176 -12.95 0.07 8.56
CA PRO A 176 -14.26 0.02 7.93
C PRO A 176 -14.60 1.25 7.09
N ASN A 177 -14.18 2.43 7.56
CA ASN A 177 -14.43 3.71 6.89
C ASN A 177 -13.45 4.78 7.41
N LEU A 178 -13.52 5.98 6.81
CA LEU A 178 -12.67 7.10 7.16
C LEU A 178 -12.90 7.59 8.60
N ALA A 179 -14.14 7.62 9.09
CA ALA A 179 -14.45 8.03 10.46
C ALA A 179 -13.77 7.13 11.49
N MET A 180 -13.75 5.82 11.27
CA MET A 180 -13.00 4.88 12.13
C MET A 180 -11.48 5.06 12.01
N TRP A 181 -10.99 5.49 10.85
CA TRP A 181 -9.58 5.86 10.70
C TRP A 181 -9.18 7.05 11.55
N GLU A 182 -9.99 8.11 11.57
CA GLU A 182 -9.79 9.28 12.43
C GLU A 182 -9.95 8.92 13.90
N ARG A 183 -11.02 8.20 14.26
CA ARG A 183 -11.30 7.77 15.65
C ARG A 183 -10.15 6.96 16.25
N SER A 184 -9.53 6.09 15.47
CA SER A 184 -8.40 5.25 15.93
C SER A 184 -7.14 6.03 16.35
N LYS A 185 -7.12 7.35 16.16
CA LYS A 185 -6.02 8.22 16.62
C LYS A 185 -6.21 8.72 18.04
N LEU A 186 -7.43 8.65 18.56
CA LEU A 186 -7.84 9.15 19.86
C LEU A 186 -8.14 7.91 20.74
N PRO A 187 -7.28 7.50 21.67
CA PRO A 187 -7.54 6.30 22.47
C PRO A 187 -8.71 6.49 23.45
N GLU A 188 -9.57 5.49 23.59
CA GLU A 188 -10.55 5.37 24.67
C GLU A 188 -10.08 4.39 25.75
N GLY A 189 -9.86 4.92 26.95
CA GLY A 189 -9.42 4.08 28.07
C GLY A 189 -7.96 3.61 27.96
N LYS A 190 -7.58 2.72 28.87
CA LYS A 190 -6.17 2.35 29.10
C LYS A 190 -5.61 1.42 28.04
N ASP A 191 -6.42 0.50 27.53
CA ASP A 191 -5.95 -0.52 26.58
C ASP A 191 -5.65 0.10 25.21
N GLU A 192 -6.54 0.97 24.72
CA GLU A 192 -6.28 1.72 23.48
C GLU A 192 -5.13 2.71 23.65
N ALA A 193 -4.99 3.33 24.83
CA ALA A 193 -3.87 4.23 25.12
C ALA A 193 -2.53 3.48 25.02
N LYS A 194 -2.44 2.27 25.59
CA LYS A 194 -1.25 1.43 25.47
C LYS A 194 -0.92 1.10 24.01
N VAL A 195 -1.90 0.68 23.23
CA VAL A 195 -1.71 0.42 21.78
C VAL A 195 -1.26 1.69 21.07
N ARG A 196 -1.84 2.85 21.41
CA ARG A 196 -1.48 4.14 20.82
C ARG A 196 -0.05 4.54 21.16
N ASP A 197 0.40 4.30 22.39
CA ASP A 197 1.77 4.59 22.85
C ASP A 197 2.79 3.75 22.08
N THR A 198 2.56 2.44 21.95
CA THR A 198 3.41 1.55 21.14
C THR A 198 3.47 2.02 19.68
N LEU A 199 2.33 2.38 19.08
CA LEU A 199 2.27 2.92 17.72
C LEU A 199 2.90 4.31 17.58
N SER A 200 2.89 5.12 18.65
CA SER A 200 3.52 6.43 18.68
C SER A 200 5.04 6.31 18.76
N ARG A 201 5.54 5.43 19.61
CA ARG A 201 6.97 5.13 19.73
C ARG A 201 7.58 4.76 18.38
N ARG A 202 6.84 4.04 17.54
CA ARG A 202 7.26 3.72 16.17
C ARG A 202 7.56 4.97 15.33
N TYR A 203 6.84 6.07 15.52
CA TYR A 203 7.13 7.32 14.80
C TYR A 203 8.40 7.98 15.32
N ASP A 204 8.69 7.89 16.62
CA ASP A 204 9.93 8.43 17.20
C ASP A 204 11.19 7.73 16.66
N LEU A 205 11.04 6.52 16.10
CA LEU A 205 12.12 5.77 15.48
C LEU A 205 12.38 6.14 14.01
N CYS A 206 11.49 6.90 13.38
CA CYS A 206 11.54 7.18 11.94
C CYS A 206 11.99 8.62 11.66
N ASP A 207 12.82 8.79 10.64
CA ASP A 207 13.20 10.12 10.14
C ASP A 207 12.10 10.73 9.26
N TRP A 208 11.24 9.88 8.70
CA TRP A 208 10.16 10.28 7.80
C TRP A 208 8.96 9.35 7.89
N THR A 209 7.77 9.91 7.79
CA THR A 209 6.55 9.14 7.54
C THR A 209 5.55 9.98 6.75
N VAL A 210 4.85 9.33 5.82
CA VAL A 210 3.72 9.92 5.09
C VAL A 210 2.60 8.90 5.01
N VAL A 211 1.36 9.39 5.00
CA VAL A 211 0.18 8.54 4.85
C VAL A 211 -0.77 9.13 3.82
N SER A 212 -1.32 8.26 3.00
CA SER A 212 -2.49 8.54 2.19
C SER A 212 -3.57 7.51 2.47
N THR A 213 -4.82 7.86 2.15
CA THR A 213 -5.93 6.92 2.22
C THR A 213 -6.51 6.66 0.83
N ALA A 214 -7.01 5.45 0.66
CA ALA A 214 -7.49 4.92 -0.60
C ALA A 214 -8.66 3.95 -0.35
N THR A 215 -9.44 3.66 -1.39
CA THR A 215 -10.54 2.70 -1.36
C THR A 215 -10.22 1.54 -2.30
N LEU A 216 -10.44 0.29 -1.86
CA LEU A 216 -10.13 -0.90 -2.64
C LEU A 216 -11.16 -1.09 -3.76
N LEU A 217 -10.71 -1.15 -5.00
CA LEU A 217 -11.57 -1.35 -6.17
C LEU A 217 -11.82 -2.84 -6.45
N THR A 218 -10.89 -3.72 -6.08
CA THR A 218 -10.99 -5.17 -6.25
C THR A 218 -11.63 -5.88 -5.05
N ALA A 219 -12.38 -5.15 -4.20
CA ALA A 219 -13.09 -5.73 -3.07
C ALA A 219 -14.18 -6.70 -3.55
N SER A 220 -14.33 -7.85 -2.90
CA SER A 220 -15.33 -8.86 -3.25
C SER A 220 -16.57 -8.83 -2.35
N ASP A 221 -16.49 -8.22 -1.16
CA ASP A 221 -17.61 -8.13 -0.22
C ASP A 221 -18.59 -7.00 -0.57
N LYS A 222 -18.09 -5.89 -1.10
CA LYS A 222 -18.89 -4.74 -1.51
C LYS A 222 -18.18 -3.92 -2.59
N GLU A 223 -18.89 -3.67 -3.67
CA GLU A 223 -18.48 -2.77 -4.73
C GLU A 223 -18.37 -1.32 -4.23
N ASP A 224 -17.32 -0.62 -4.64
CA ASP A 224 -17.21 0.81 -4.45
C ASP A 224 -18.04 1.57 -5.50
N LYS A 225 -19.25 1.96 -5.09
CA LYS A 225 -20.18 2.73 -5.93
C LYS A 225 -19.96 4.24 -5.88
N ALA A 226 -18.90 4.73 -5.22
CA ALA A 226 -18.62 6.15 -5.20
C ALA A 226 -18.38 6.66 -6.64
N ARG A 227 -19.15 7.67 -7.03
CA ARG A 227 -18.99 8.36 -8.31
C ARG A 227 -18.72 9.83 -8.00
N TRP A 228 -17.56 10.30 -8.44
CA TRP A 228 -17.21 11.72 -8.42
C TRP A 228 -17.60 12.27 -9.78
N THR A 229 -18.89 12.56 -9.96
CA THR A 229 -19.42 13.21 -11.17
C THR A 229 -18.91 14.62 -11.30
#